data_AF-A0A9D1KMB2-F1
#
_entry.id   AF-A0A9D1KMB2-F1
#
_cell.length_a   1.000
_cell.length_b   1.000
_cell.length_c   1.000
_cell.angle_alpha   90.00
_cell.angle_beta   90.00
_cell.angle_gamma   90.00
#
_symmetry.space_group_name_H-M   'P 1'
#
loop_
_entity.id
_entity.type
_entity.pdbx_description
1 polymer ?
#
loop_
_entity_poly.entity_id
_entity_poly.type
_entity_poly.pdbx_seq_one_letter_code
_entity_poly.pdbx_strand_id
1 'polypeptide(L)'
;MPDVGLGEILVLAVIAIIVFGPERLPELARKAAHVLHYVRNLANQAQDQLKEELGPEFSNVDFKDLNPKQFIKKHLLDEVEPIVADVKSELKSGTDAIKDAGVEASKEFDMDSDSDEVERTADGELVHAPYDPEAT
;
A
#
# COMPACT_ATOMS: atom_id res chain seq x y z
N MET A 1 8.89 -1.75 -11.73
CA MET A 1 7.58 -1.62 -11.08
C MET A 1 7.36 -2.90 -10.30
N PRO A 2 6.74 -2.91 -9.11
CA PRO A 2 6.40 -4.18 -8.48
C PRO A 2 5.43 -4.93 -9.40
N ASP A 3 5.90 -6.04 -9.98
CA ASP A 3 5.04 -7.00 -10.66
C ASP A 3 4.22 -7.69 -9.57
N VAL A 4 2.95 -7.30 -9.44
CA VAL A 4 2.06 -7.84 -8.40
C VAL A 4 1.65 -9.24 -8.82
N GLY A 5 2.46 -10.22 -8.43
CA GLY A 5 2.16 -11.64 -8.58
C GLY A 5 1.23 -12.16 -7.48
N LEU A 6 0.77 -13.41 -7.65
CA LEU A 6 -0.01 -14.10 -6.61
C LEU A 6 0.77 -14.22 -5.28
N GLY A 7 2.11 -14.31 -5.33
CA GLY A 7 2.97 -14.35 -4.16
C GLY A 7 2.95 -13.04 -3.36
N GLU A 8 3.12 -11.91 -4.03
CA GLU A 8 3.07 -10.58 -3.42
C GLU A 8 1.71 -10.28 -2.79
N ILE A 9 0.60 -10.67 -3.44
CA ILE A 9 -0.74 -10.53 -2.86
C ILE A 9 -0.86 -11.32 -1.55
N LEU A 10 -0.27 -12.52 -1.48
CA LEU A 10 -0.30 -13.37 -0.29
C LEU A 10 0.50 -12.72 0.85
N VAL A 11 1.69 -12.17 0.55
CA VAL A 11 2.50 -11.42 1.51
C VAL A 11 1.73 -10.20 2.05
N LEU A 12 1.10 -9.41 1.17
CA LEU A 12 0.28 -8.27 1.58
C LEU A 12 -0.93 -8.69 2.43
N ALA A 13 -1.57 -9.82 2.10
CA ALA A 13 -2.68 -10.35 2.90
C ALA A 13 -2.23 -10.73 4.32
N VAL A 14 -1.07 -11.38 4.46
CA VAL A 14 -0.50 -11.71 5.78
C VAL A 14 -0.18 -10.44 6.57
N ILE A 15 0.47 -9.45 5.95
CA ILE A 15 0.77 -8.17 6.59
C ILE A 15 -0.52 -7.49 7.06
N ALA A 16 -1.54 -7.43 6.20
CA ALA A 16 -2.83 -6.85 6.55
C ALA A 16 -3.50 -7.59 7.71
N ILE A 17 -3.43 -8.92 7.74
CA ILE A 17 -3.96 -9.74 8.85
C ILE A 17 -3.23 -9.44 10.15
N ILE A 18 -1.91 -9.23 10.13
CA ILE A 18 -1.14 -8.91 11.35
C ILE A 18 -1.51 -7.50 11.85
N VAL A 19 -1.62 -6.52 10.95
CA VAL A 19 -1.89 -5.12 11.31
C VAL A 19 -3.32 -4.92 11.82
N PHE A 20 -4.30 -5.49 11.12
CA PHE A 20 -5.73 -5.27 11.42
C PHE A 20 -6.34 -6.41 12.24
N GLY A 21 -5.80 -7.62 12.16
CA GLY A 21 -6.35 -8.84 12.74
C GLY A 21 -7.19 -9.64 11.72
N PRO A 22 -7.16 -10.99 11.80
CA PRO A 22 -7.89 -11.87 10.87
C PRO A 22 -9.41 -11.71 10.99
N GLU A 23 -9.91 -11.32 12.16
CA GLU A 23 -11.35 -11.11 12.39
C GLU A 23 -11.84 -9.76 11.85
N ARG A 24 -10.99 -8.72 11.83
CA ARG A 24 -11.43 -7.35 11.45
C ARG A 24 -11.42 -7.11 9.96
N LEU A 25 -10.45 -7.67 9.24
CA LEU A 25 -10.37 -7.54 7.77
C LEU A 25 -11.65 -7.96 7.04
N PRO A 26 -12.23 -9.15 7.27
CA PRO A 26 -13.45 -9.57 6.59
C PRO A 26 -14.64 -8.68 6.95
N GLU A 27 -14.74 -8.20 8.19
CA GLU A 27 -15.78 -7.25 8.59
C GLU A 27 -15.65 -5.90 7.84
N LEU A 28 -14.43 -5.35 7.76
CA LEU A 28 -14.16 -4.10 7.04
C LEU A 28 -14.44 -4.25 5.55
N ALA A 29 -14.01 -5.36 4.94
CA ALA A 29 -14.29 -5.67 3.54
C ALA A 29 -15.80 -5.76 3.27
N ARG A 30 -16.56 -6.42 4.14
CA ARG A 30 -18.03 -6.50 4.04
C ARG A 30 -18.69 -5.13 4.14
N LYS A 31 -18.26 -4.29 5.08
CA LYS A 31 -18.77 -2.91 5.24
C LYS A 31 -18.49 -2.07 3.99
N ALA A 32 -17.26 -2.12 3.49
CA ALA A 32 -16.86 -1.42 2.27
C ALA A 32 -17.66 -1.92 1.04
N ALA A 33 -17.86 -3.23 0.91
CA ALA A 33 -18.67 -3.80 -0.15
C ALA A 33 -20.12 -3.34 -0.09
N HIS A 34 -20.70 -3.22 1.11
CA HIS A 34 -22.06 -2.72 1.29
C HIS A 34 -22.19 -1.25 0.87
N VAL A 35 -21.24 -0.41 1.29
CA VAL A 35 -21.20 1.00 0.87
C VAL A 35 -21.03 1.12 -0.64
N LEU A 36 -20.10 0.37 -1.22
CA LEU A 36 -19.88 0.37 -2.66
C LEU A 36 -21.13 -0.07 -3.45
N HIS A 37 -21.82 -1.10 -2.95
CA HIS A 37 -23.07 -1.56 -3.55
C HIS A 37 -24.16 -0.49 -3.48
N TYR A 38 -24.31 0.16 -2.33
CA TYR A 38 -25.26 1.25 -2.14
C TYR A 38 -24.97 2.43 -3.09
N VAL A 39 -23.73 2.89 -3.15
CA VAL A 39 -23.30 3.97 -4.04
C VAL A 39 -23.53 3.62 -5.50
N ARG A 40 -23.19 2.39 -5.92
CA ARG A 40 -23.48 1.90 -7.27
C ARG A 40 -24.97 1.96 -7.58
N ASN A 41 -25.81 1.50 -6.65
CA ASN A 41 -27.25 1.47 -6.87
C ASN A 41 -27.84 2.88 -6.97
N LEU A 42 -27.37 3.80 -6.12
CA LEU A 42 -27.77 5.21 -6.16
C LEU A 42 -27.34 5.90 -7.47
N ALA A 43 -26.11 5.63 -7.93
CA ALA A 43 -25.60 6.15 -9.20
C ALA A 43 -26.45 5.66 -10.38
N ASN A 44 -26.79 4.36 -10.41
CA ASN A 44 -27.67 3.80 -11.43
C ASN A 44 -29.06 4.44 -11.40
N GLN A 45 -29.67 4.60 -10.22
CA GLN A 45 -30.99 5.21 -10.07
C GLN A 45 -31.00 6.68 -10.52
N ALA A 46 -29.98 7.45 -10.16
CA ALA A 46 -29.86 8.84 -10.60
C ALA A 46 -29.70 8.91 -12.13
N GLN A 47 -28.89 8.01 -12.72
CA GLN A 47 -28.73 7.91 -14.16
C GLN A 47 -30.04 7.56 -14.86
N ASP A 48 -30.84 6.66 -14.29
CA ASP A 48 -32.16 6.29 -14.82
C ASP A 48 -33.13 7.49 -14.79
N GLN A 49 -33.14 8.27 -13.71
CA GLN A 49 -33.95 9.50 -13.60
C GLN A 49 -33.51 10.58 -14.60
N LEU A 50 -32.20 10.82 -14.73
CA LEU A 50 -31.63 11.75 -15.71
C LEU A 50 -31.99 11.35 -17.15
N LYS A 51 -31.99 10.05 -17.45
CA LYS A 51 -32.37 9.52 -18.76
C LYS A 51 -33.86 9.68 -19.06
N GLU A 52 -34.70 9.57 -18.04
CA GLU A 52 -36.15 9.74 -18.15
C GLU A 52 -36.54 11.22 -18.34
N GLU A 53 -35.87 12.15 -17.66
CA GLU A 53 -36.19 13.58 -17.71
C GLU A 53 -35.51 14.35 -18.86
N LEU A 54 -34.29 13.99 -19.24
CA LEU A 54 -33.49 14.75 -20.21
C LEU A 54 -33.33 14.06 -21.58
N GLY A 55 -33.96 12.90 -21.75
CA GLY A 55 -33.91 12.11 -22.97
C GLY A 55 -32.59 11.34 -23.17
N PRO A 56 -32.51 10.49 -24.21
CA PRO A 56 -31.40 9.55 -24.43
C PRO A 56 -30.02 10.21 -24.62
N GLU A 57 -29.94 11.53 -24.76
CA GLU A 57 -28.71 12.32 -24.98
C GLU A 57 -27.70 12.19 -23.81
N PHE A 58 -28.14 11.84 -22.59
CA PHE A 58 -27.26 11.60 -21.43
C PHE A 58 -26.90 10.12 -21.20
N SER A 59 -27.35 9.20 -22.07
CA SER A 59 -27.06 7.77 -21.94
C SER A 59 -25.59 7.39 -22.18
N ASN A 60 -24.76 8.31 -22.67
CA ASN A 60 -23.39 8.03 -23.10
C ASN A 60 -22.30 8.33 -22.06
N VAL A 61 -22.65 8.60 -20.79
CA VAL A 61 -21.64 8.60 -19.73
C VAL A 61 -21.35 7.14 -19.35
N ASP A 62 -20.65 6.45 -20.25
CA ASP A 62 -20.27 5.05 -20.11
C ASP A 62 -19.14 4.91 -19.09
N PHE A 63 -19.49 4.94 -17.81
CA PHE A 63 -18.58 4.71 -16.68
C PHE A 63 -18.01 3.29 -16.63
N LYS A 64 -18.48 2.40 -17.52
CA LYS A 64 -18.04 1.00 -17.58
C LYS A 64 -16.78 0.79 -18.42
N ASP A 65 -16.48 1.68 -19.37
CA ASP A 65 -15.40 1.46 -20.34
C ASP A 65 -14.29 2.52 -20.35
N LEU A 66 -14.46 3.66 -19.68
CA LEU A 66 -13.36 4.60 -19.49
C LEU A 66 -12.76 4.47 -18.11
N ASN A 67 -11.53 3.95 -18.08
CA ASN A 67 -10.54 4.12 -17.02
C ASN A 67 -10.94 5.27 -16.07
N PRO A 68 -11.43 4.98 -14.85
CA PRO A 68 -11.95 6.03 -13.96
C PRO A 68 -10.88 7.09 -13.65
N LYS A 69 -9.61 6.70 -13.69
CA LYS A 69 -8.45 7.61 -13.64
C LYS A 69 -8.47 8.68 -14.74
N GLN A 70 -8.89 8.35 -15.95
CA GLN A 70 -8.97 9.30 -17.06
C GLN A 70 -10.20 10.20 -16.99
N PHE A 71 -11.34 9.70 -16.51
CA PHE A 71 -12.54 10.52 -16.29
C PHE A 71 -12.31 11.55 -15.16
N ILE A 72 -11.77 11.10 -14.03
CA ILE A 72 -11.34 11.96 -12.92
C ILE A 72 -10.27 12.94 -13.39
N LYS A 73 -9.31 12.49 -14.21
CA LYS A 73 -8.31 13.39 -14.80
C LYS A 73 -8.93 14.48 -15.67
N LYS A 74 -9.83 14.14 -16.58
CA LYS A 74 -10.41 15.11 -17.51
C LYS A 74 -11.44 16.04 -16.88
N HIS A 75 -12.19 15.57 -15.87
CA HIS A 75 -13.28 16.36 -15.28
C HIS A 75 -12.96 16.97 -13.92
N LEU A 76 -11.98 16.43 -13.18
CA LEU A 76 -11.58 16.96 -11.88
C LEU A 76 -10.16 17.54 -11.88
N LEU A 77 -9.23 17.12 -12.75
CA LEU A 77 -7.90 17.76 -12.80
C LEU A 77 -7.91 19.06 -13.59
N ASP A 78 -8.75 19.26 -14.60
CA ASP A 78 -8.82 20.55 -15.31
C ASP A 78 -9.34 21.69 -14.40
N GLU A 79 -10.13 21.38 -13.38
CA GLU A 79 -10.69 22.38 -12.43
C GLU A 79 -9.87 22.49 -11.13
N VAL A 80 -9.08 21.46 -10.78
CA VAL A 80 -8.38 21.34 -9.48
C VAL A 80 -6.87 21.16 -9.65
N GLU A 81 -6.34 21.34 -10.87
CA GLU A 81 -4.92 21.20 -11.25
C GLU A 81 -3.93 21.87 -10.28
N PRO A 82 -4.12 23.13 -9.85
CA PRO A 82 -3.17 23.78 -8.96
C PRO A 82 -3.09 23.09 -7.59
N ILE A 83 -4.23 22.66 -7.04
CA ILE A 83 -4.30 22.04 -5.71
C ILE A 83 -3.70 20.62 -5.74
N VAL A 84 -3.94 19.87 -6.81
CA VAL A 84 -3.40 18.51 -6.95
C VAL A 84 -1.91 18.54 -7.25
N ALA A 85 -1.40 19.55 -7.96
CA ALA A 85 0.02 19.74 -8.21
C ALA A 85 0.82 19.97 -6.92
N ASP A 86 0.30 20.79 -6.01
CA ASP A 86 0.93 21.08 -4.71
C ASP A 86 0.99 19.82 -3.84
N VAL A 87 -0.13 19.11 -3.70
CA VAL A 87 -0.19 17.85 -2.94
C VAL A 87 0.73 16.78 -3.55
N LYS A 88 0.82 16.70 -4.88
CA LYS A 88 1.73 15.76 -5.56
C LYS A 88 3.20 16.12 -5.30
N SER A 89 3.53 17.41 -5.22
CA SER A 89 4.89 17.88 -4.91
C SER A 89 5.28 17.57 -3.45
N GLU A 90 4.38 17.81 -2.50
CA GLU A 90 4.57 17.45 -1.09
C GLU A 90 4.71 15.94 -0.90
N LEU A 91 3.88 15.14 -1.56
CA LEU A 91 3.99 13.68 -1.53
C LEU A 91 5.31 13.18 -2.14
N LYS A 92 5.74 13.77 -3.25
CA LYS A 92 7.00 13.41 -3.91
C LYS A 92 8.19 13.75 -3.01
N SER A 93 8.21 14.93 -2.42
CA SER A 93 9.29 15.34 -1.49
C SER A 93 9.33 14.48 -0.23
N GLY A 94 8.17 14.15 0.35
CA GLY A 94 8.10 13.22 1.49
C GLY A 94 8.57 11.81 1.11
N THR A 95 8.21 11.33 -0.08
CA THR A 95 8.66 10.02 -0.58
C THR A 95 10.17 9.99 -0.86
N ASP A 96 10.72 11.05 -1.47
CA ASP A 96 12.15 11.19 -1.72
C ASP A 96 12.93 11.27 -0.39
N ALA A 97 12.43 12.01 0.60
CA ALA A 97 13.04 12.07 1.94
C ALA A 97 13.03 10.72 2.67
N ILE A 98 11.93 9.96 2.58
CA ILE A 98 11.85 8.61 3.15
C ILE A 98 12.81 7.65 2.44
N LYS A 99 12.94 7.79 1.12
CA LYS A 99 13.86 6.98 0.33
C LYS A 99 15.31 7.27 0.68
N ASP A 100 15.67 8.53 0.84
CA ASP A 100 17.03 8.94 1.23
C ASP A 100 17.36 8.48 2.65
N ALA A 101 16.42 8.65 3.60
CA ALA A 101 16.57 8.11 4.95
C ALA A 101 16.67 6.57 4.98
N GLY A 102 15.92 5.89 4.11
CA GLY A 102 15.99 4.44 3.95
C GLY A 102 17.32 3.97 3.35
N VAL A 103 17.88 4.74 2.41
CA VAL A 103 19.20 4.46 1.81
C VAL A 103 20.32 4.69 2.83
N GLU A 104 20.20 5.71 3.65
CA GLU A 104 21.17 6.02 4.73
C GLU A 104 21.12 4.96 5.84
N ALA A 105 19.93 4.55 6.26
CA ALA A 105 19.73 3.44 7.18
C ALA A 105 20.23 2.10 6.61
N SER A 106 20.05 1.82 5.31
CA SER A 106 20.62 0.61 4.70
C SER A 106 22.15 0.65 4.65
N LYS A 107 22.75 1.83 4.51
CA LYS A 107 24.20 2.01 4.43
C LYS A 107 24.89 1.89 5.80
N GLU A 108 24.21 2.27 6.88
CA GLU A 108 24.62 1.97 8.26
C GLU A 108 24.52 0.47 8.56
N PHE A 109 23.52 -0.24 8.02
CA PHE A 109 23.38 -1.70 8.20
C PHE A 109 24.43 -2.52 7.43
N ASP A 110 24.90 -2.04 6.27
CA ASP A 110 25.91 -2.72 5.44
C ASP A 110 27.37 -2.50 5.94
N MET A 111 27.64 -1.50 6.80
CA MET A 111 29.01 -1.24 7.32
C MET A 111 29.40 -2.04 8.57
N ASP A 112 28.49 -2.81 9.18
CA ASP A 112 28.75 -3.62 10.39
C ASP A 112 28.93 -5.12 10.10
N SER A 113 29.05 -5.52 8.81
CA SER A 113 29.18 -6.93 8.40
C SER A 113 30.57 -7.35 7.90
N ASP A 114 31.62 -6.57 8.17
CA ASP A 114 33.01 -6.96 7.85
C ASP A 114 33.83 -7.17 9.13
N SER A 115 33.48 -8.18 9.92
CA SER A 115 34.42 -8.94 10.73
C SER A 115 33.80 -10.24 11.27
N ASP A 116 34.59 -11.31 11.11
CA ASP A 116 34.53 -12.61 11.78
C ASP A 116 33.67 -13.71 11.14
N GLU A 117 34.24 -14.21 10.05
CA GLU A 117 34.29 -15.62 9.68
C GLU A 117 34.64 -16.50 10.90
N VAL A 118 33.64 -17.19 11.47
CA VAL A 118 33.89 -18.34 12.34
C VAL A 118 33.05 -19.53 11.88
N GLU A 119 33.79 -20.44 11.26
CA GLU A 119 33.50 -21.81 10.86
C GLU A 119 32.69 -22.58 11.91
N ARG A 120 31.56 -23.16 11.51
CA ARG A 120 30.77 -24.09 12.33
C ARG A 120 31.38 -25.48 12.22
N THR A 121 32.09 -25.95 13.25
CA THR A 121 32.28 -27.39 13.47
C THR A 121 31.11 -27.95 14.28
N ALA A 122 30.63 -29.10 13.84
CA ALA A 122 29.41 -29.73 14.28
C ALA A 122 29.72 -30.84 15.28
N ASP A 123 29.66 -30.53 16.57
CA ASP A 123 29.78 -31.52 17.64
C ASP A 123 29.46 -30.86 18.98
N GLY A 124 28.40 -31.35 19.63
CA GLY A 124 27.91 -30.82 20.88
C GLY A 124 28.90 -31.07 22.02
N GLU A 125 29.54 -30.01 22.48
CA GLU A 125 30.29 -30.00 23.73
C GLU A 125 30.01 -28.70 24.49
N LEU A 126 29.59 -28.82 25.76
CA LEU A 126 29.28 -27.69 26.64
C LEU A 126 30.59 -26.98 27.01
N VAL A 127 30.93 -25.89 26.32
CA VAL A 127 32.07 -25.05 26.69
C VAL A 127 31.63 -24.06 27.78
N HIS A 128 31.91 -24.42 29.03
CA HIS A 128 31.82 -23.50 30.16
C HIS A 128 32.92 -22.44 30.01
N ALA A 129 32.55 -21.15 29.95
CA ALA A 129 33.52 -20.06 29.96
C ALA A 129 34.39 -20.16 31.24
N PRO A 130 35.73 -20.06 31.17
CA PRO A 130 36.56 -20.15 32.36
C PRO A 130 36.18 -19.05 33.36
N TYR A 131 35.89 -19.45 34.60
CA TYR A 131 35.69 -18.52 35.71
C TYR A 131 37.03 -17.87 36.02
N ASP A 132 37.12 -16.54 35.85
CA ASP A 132 38.30 -15.73 36.16
C ASP A 132 38.20 -15.18 37.60
N PRO A 133 39.02 -15.68 38.55
CA PRO A 133 38.99 -15.22 39.93
C PRO A 133 39.82 -13.95 40.20
N GLU A 134 40.43 -13.31 39.19
CA GLU A 134 41.31 -12.14 39.39
C GLU A 134 40.62 -10.77 39.24
N ALA A 135 39.29 -10.72 39.09
CA ALA A 135 38.56 -9.45 39.10
C ALA A 135 38.23 -9.00 40.55
N THR A 136 39.16 -8.28 41.18
CA THR A 136 38.95 -7.48 42.41
C THR A 136 39.55 -6.08 42.24
#